data_AF-A0AAD3CIP8-F1
#
_entry.id   AF-A0AAD3CIP8-F1
#
_cell.length_a   1.000
_cell.length_b   1.000
_cell.length_c   1.000
_cell.angle_alpha   90.00
_cell.angle_beta   90.00
_cell.angle_gamma   90.00
#
_symmetry.space_group_name_H-M   'P 1'
#
loop_
_entity.id
_entity.type
_entity.pdbx_description
1 polymer ?
#
loop_
_entity_poly.entity_id
_entity_poly.type
_entity_poly.pdbx_seq_one_letter_code
_entity_poly.pdbx_strand_id
1 'polypeptide(L)'
;MQLSHTITLLLLSYGCIQEADASVLFDEESIESKMDDNSLVNFHAGLGDGKKRMIVKYKNAKCMEAMHLQTLASKDSSSTSTLIMNFEGDNIDIVNFENDQDIASYMESGNVEYFEEDPIRYIYEVESKPITQRDLEETVGDVVPFGINMVRALDVSDEFVRNRKVCVIDTGYDFAHEDLPKNSNVGGNDNRGNQWNLDQNGHGSHVAGTIAAVQNGRGVVGVNRNGEIGLKQW
;
A
#
# COMPACT_ATOMS: atom_id res chain seq x y z
N MET A 1 -36.46 1.85 -57.36
CA MET A 1 -35.21 2.45 -56.85
C MET A 1 -35.18 2.19 -55.35
N GLN A 2 -34.34 1.26 -54.93
CA GLN A 2 -34.23 0.79 -53.55
C GLN A 2 -32.95 1.39 -52.97
N LEU A 3 -33.08 2.33 -52.03
CA LEU A 3 -31.95 2.96 -51.35
C LEU A 3 -31.56 2.09 -50.15
N SER A 4 -30.60 1.19 -50.36
CA SER A 4 -29.91 0.48 -49.29
C SER A 4 -29.00 1.45 -48.55
N HIS A 5 -29.32 1.74 -47.28
CA HIS A 5 -28.43 2.46 -46.38
C HIS A 5 -27.55 1.43 -45.67
N THR A 6 -26.30 1.33 -46.09
CA THR A 6 -25.26 0.60 -45.36
C THR A 6 -24.83 1.48 -44.18
N ILE A 7 -25.24 1.10 -42.97
CA ILE A 7 -24.69 1.67 -41.73
C ILE A 7 -23.30 1.04 -41.57
N THR A 8 -22.27 1.80 -41.94
CA THR A 8 -20.89 1.48 -41.57
C THR A 8 -20.76 1.69 -40.06
N LEU A 9 -20.86 0.59 -39.31
CA LEU A 9 -20.51 0.57 -37.90
C LEU A 9 -18.99 0.79 -37.81
N LEU A 10 -18.58 2.01 -37.47
CA LEU A 10 -17.20 2.32 -37.11
C LEU A 10 -16.92 1.56 -35.79
N LEU A 11 -16.35 0.37 -35.87
CA LEU A 11 -15.63 -0.20 -34.73
C LEU A 11 -14.46 0.75 -34.47
N LEU A 12 -14.62 1.66 -33.50
CA LEU A 12 -13.50 2.36 -32.90
C LEU A 12 -12.65 1.26 -32.25
N SER A 13 -11.63 0.81 -32.98
CA SER A 13 -10.56 0.01 -32.40
C SER A 13 -9.84 0.91 -31.40
N TYR A 14 -10.26 0.87 -30.13
CA TYR A 14 -9.59 1.53 -29.00
C TYR A 14 -8.26 0.84 -28.65
N GLY A 15 -7.62 0.17 -29.61
CA GLY A 15 -6.31 -0.43 -29.43
C GLY A 15 -5.23 0.61 -29.74
N CYS A 16 -4.27 0.79 -28.83
CA CYS A 16 -3.04 1.50 -29.15
C CYS A 16 -2.33 0.76 -30.30
N ILE A 17 -1.86 1.51 -31.30
CA ILE A 17 -1.15 0.97 -32.47
C ILE A 17 0.02 0.11 -31.99
N GLN A 18 -0.01 -1.19 -32.31
CA GLN A 18 0.92 -2.24 -31.85
C GLN A 18 2.21 -2.31 -32.69
N GLU A 19 3.31 -2.73 -32.04
CA GLU A 19 4.11 -3.85 -32.53
C GLU A 19 3.90 -5.06 -31.57
N ALA A 20 3.89 -6.27 -32.15
CA ALA A 20 3.52 -7.58 -31.57
C ALA A 20 4.60 -8.15 -30.62
N ASP A 21 4.45 -9.23 -29.82
CA ASP A 21 3.48 -10.32 -29.64
C ASP A 21 3.80 -11.04 -28.28
N ALA A 22 3.00 -12.04 -27.92
CA ALA A 22 3.27 -13.22 -27.05
C ALA A 22 2.51 -13.36 -25.71
N SER A 23 2.12 -14.62 -25.48
CA SER A 23 0.97 -15.14 -24.73
C SER A 23 1.22 -15.57 -23.28
N VAL A 24 0.10 -15.63 -22.54
CA VAL A 24 -0.09 -16.09 -21.14
C VAL A 24 -0.12 -17.62 -21.03
N LEU A 25 0.43 -18.17 -19.93
CA LEU A 25 0.01 -19.43 -19.32
C LEU A 25 0.06 -19.30 -17.79
N PHE A 26 -1.02 -19.72 -17.11
CA PHE A 26 -1.20 -19.73 -15.66
C PHE A 26 -0.83 -21.11 -15.07
N ASP A 27 -0.41 -21.13 -13.81
CA ASP A 27 -0.61 -22.25 -12.88
C ASP A 27 -0.74 -21.68 -11.45
N GLU A 28 -1.86 -21.98 -10.78
CA GLU A 28 -2.12 -21.67 -9.37
C GLU A 28 -1.66 -22.84 -8.48
N GLU A 29 -1.02 -22.56 -7.34
CA GLU A 29 -1.23 -23.38 -6.15
C GLU A 29 -1.11 -22.57 -4.85
N SER A 30 -2.06 -22.88 -3.96
CA SER A 30 -2.51 -22.27 -2.71
C SER A 30 -1.50 -22.21 -1.56
N ILE A 31 -1.56 -21.17 -0.71
CA ILE A 31 -1.47 -21.29 0.76
C ILE A 31 -2.25 -20.15 1.44
N GLU A 32 -3.56 -20.33 1.64
CA GLU A 32 -4.33 -19.54 2.63
C GLU A 32 -4.75 -20.47 3.77
N SER A 33 -3.96 -20.53 4.84
CA SER A 33 -4.56 -20.84 6.14
C SER A 33 -3.66 -20.36 7.29
N LYS A 34 -4.30 -19.59 8.18
CA LYS A 34 -3.97 -19.36 9.60
C LYS A 34 -3.16 -18.09 9.93
N MET A 35 -3.86 -16.95 10.03
CA MET A 35 -3.58 -15.89 11.02
C MET A 35 -4.92 -15.31 11.49
N ASP A 36 -5.02 -14.94 12.78
CA ASP A 36 -6.29 -14.54 13.42
C ASP A 36 -6.86 -13.22 12.89
N ASP A 37 -8.18 -13.04 12.99
CA ASP A 37 -8.93 -11.94 12.36
C ASP A 37 -8.77 -10.58 13.07
N ASN A 38 -8.15 -10.56 14.26
CA ASN A 38 -8.14 -9.38 15.15
C ASN A 38 -6.81 -8.60 15.12
N SER A 39 -5.80 -9.14 14.47
CA SER A 39 -4.49 -8.49 14.21
C SER A 39 -4.33 -8.01 12.76
N LEU A 40 -5.37 -8.19 11.94
CA LEU A 40 -5.29 -7.96 10.50
C LEU A 40 -5.48 -6.48 10.16
N VAL A 41 -4.41 -5.80 9.76
CA VAL A 41 -4.56 -4.70 8.79
C VAL A 41 -4.74 -5.32 7.43
N ASN A 42 -6.01 -5.53 7.05
CA ASN A 42 -6.33 -6.00 5.72
C ASN A 42 -6.04 -4.88 4.72
N PHE A 43 -4.94 -5.01 3.97
CA PHE A 43 -4.63 -4.06 2.91
C PHE A 43 -5.68 -4.06 1.77
N HIS A 44 -6.54 -5.07 1.78
CA HIS A 44 -7.52 -5.43 0.76
C HIS A 44 -8.98 -5.20 1.20
N ALA A 45 -9.23 -4.45 2.27
CA ALA A 45 -10.57 -4.26 2.84
C ALA A 45 -11.66 -4.01 1.79
N GLY A 46 -12.73 -4.80 1.84
CA GLY A 46 -14.02 -4.50 1.19
C GLY A 46 -14.35 -5.19 -0.14
N LEU A 47 -13.60 -6.19 -0.59
CA LEU A 47 -14.08 -7.03 -1.71
C LEU A 47 -15.13 -8.01 -1.19
N GLY A 48 -16.38 -7.86 -1.65
CA GLY A 48 -17.42 -8.85 -1.46
C GLY A 48 -17.12 -10.14 -2.22
N ASP A 49 -17.85 -11.21 -1.90
CA ASP A 49 -17.71 -12.52 -2.54
C ASP A 49 -17.78 -12.40 -4.08
N GLY A 50 -16.81 -12.99 -4.79
CA GLY A 50 -16.67 -12.95 -6.25
C GLY A 50 -16.00 -11.71 -6.87
N LYS A 51 -15.65 -10.69 -6.09
CA LYS A 51 -14.92 -9.50 -6.59
C LYS A 51 -13.41 -9.72 -6.55
N LYS A 52 -12.70 -9.20 -7.55
CA LYS A 52 -11.24 -9.29 -7.65
C LYS A 52 -10.63 -7.90 -7.78
N ARG A 53 -9.58 -7.60 -7.02
CA ARG A 53 -8.75 -6.41 -7.26
C ARG A 53 -7.53 -6.84 -8.04
N MET A 54 -7.24 -6.12 -9.10
CA MET A 54 -6.14 -6.46 -10.01
C MET A 54 -5.18 -5.29 -10.11
N ILE A 55 -3.90 -5.63 -10.27
CA ILE A 55 -2.85 -4.73 -10.71
C ILE A 55 -2.77 -4.84 -12.23
N VAL A 56 -3.07 -3.74 -12.92
CA VAL A 56 -3.14 -3.66 -14.38
C VAL A 56 -1.98 -2.82 -14.89
N LYS A 57 -1.02 -3.45 -15.55
CA LYS A 57 0.09 -2.76 -16.22
C LYS A 57 -0.26 -2.58 -17.69
N TYR A 58 -0.20 -1.34 -18.19
CA TYR A 58 -0.42 -1.04 -19.60
C TYR A 58 0.91 -0.89 -20.34
N LYS A 59 0.89 -1.21 -21.64
CA LYS A 59 2.09 -1.15 -22.49
C LYS A 59 2.71 0.24 -22.57
N ASN A 60 1.89 1.30 -22.45
CA ASN A 60 2.32 2.69 -22.38
C ASN A 60 1.17 3.61 -21.92
N ALA A 61 1.48 4.90 -21.73
CA ALA A 61 0.51 5.89 -21.27
C ALA A 61 -0.71 6.07 -22.20
N LYS A 62 -0.54 5.91 -23.52
CA LYS A 62 -1.67 6.02 -24.47
C LYS A 62 -2.62 4.82 -24.36
N CYS A 63 -2.08 3.63 -24.10
CA CYS A 63 -2.89 2.44 -23.81
C CYS A 63 -3.74 2.63 -22.56
N MET A 64 -3.13 3.17 -21.49
CA MET A 64 -3.83 3.46 -20.24
C MET A 64 -4.93 4.51 -20.45
N GLU A 65 -4.62 5.61 -21.14
CA GLU A 65 -5.60 6.66 -21.46
C GLU A 65 -6.76 6.12 -22.32
N ALA A 66 -6.47 5.27 -23.31
CA ALA A 66 -7.49 4.61 -24.11
C ALA A 66 -8.44 3.76 -23.26
N MET A 67 -7.91 3.03 -22.28
CA MET A 67 -8.70 2.23 -21.34
C MET A 67 -9.54 3.10 -20.41
N HIS A 68 -8.99 4.20 -19.89
CA HIS A 68 -9.74 5.15 -19.06
C HIS A 68 -10.92 5.78 -19.82
N LEU A 69 -10.70 6.16 -21.09
CA LEU A 69 -11.76 6.70 -21.95
C LEU A 69 -12.84 5.65 -22.30
N GLN A 70 -12.43 4.39 -22.50
CA GLN A 70 -13.35 3.28 -22.77
C GLN A 70 -14.27 3.02 -21.58
N THR A 71 -13.73 2.99 -20.36
CA THR A 71 -14.50 2.82 -19.12
C THR A 71 -15.51 3.95 -18.88
N LEU A 72 -15.19 5.18 -19.30
CA LEU A 72 -16.13 6.31 -19.23
C LEU A 72 -17.27 6.20 -20.26
N ALA A 73 -17.01 5.57 -21.41
CA ALA A 73 -17.97 5.40 -22.49
C ALA A 73 -18.90 4.18 -22.28
N SER A 74 -18.43 3.14 -21.59
CA SER A 74 -19.17 1.90 -21.32
C SER A 74 -20.13 2.03 -20.13
N LYS A 75 -21.05 3.00 -20.16
CA LYS A 75 -22.23 3.02 -19.25
C LYS A 75 -23.28 1.97 -19.65
N ASP A 76 -22.84 0.76 -19.98
CA ASP A 76 -23.73 -0.37 -20.10
C ASP A 76 -23.79 -1.11 -18.76
N SER A 77 -24.99 -1.54 -18.40
CA SER A 77 -25.43 -1.78 -17.01
C SER A 77 -24.81 -3.00 -16.31
N SER A 78 -23.84 -3.66 -16.94
CA SER A 78 -23.35 -4.98 -16.54
C SER A 78 -21.83 -5.07 -16.31
N SER A 79 -21.07 -4.05 -16.70
CA SER A 79 -19.61 -4.00 -16.52
C SER A 79 -19.27 -2.88 -15.55
N THR A 80 -18.70 -3.24 -14.40
CA THR A 80 -18.54 -2.33 -13.27
C THR A 80 -17.14 -2.45 -12.67
N SER A 81 -16.12 -2.32 -13.53
CA SER A 81 -14.74 -2.13 -13.05
C SER A 81 -14.60 -0.75 -12.40
N THR A 82 -14.04 -0.68 -11.20
CA THR A 82 -13.83 0.58 -10.46
C THR A 82 -12.34 0.84 -10.28
N LEU A 83 -11.85 1.97 -10.78
CA LEU A 83 -10.47 2.41 -10.54
C LEU A 83 -10.29 2.79 -9.07
N ILE A 84 -9.29 2.20 -8.42
CA ILE A 84 -8.97 2.41 -7.00
C ILE A 84 -7.77 3.34 -6.85
N MET A 85 -6.69 3.04 -7.56
CA MET A 85 -5.47 3.83 -7.56
C MET A 85 -4.88 3.85 -8.97
N ASN A 86 -4.18 4.92 -9.29
CA ASN A 86 -3.53 5.10 -10.56
C ASN A 86 -2.10 5.61 -10.32
N PHE A 87 -1.15 4.98 -11.01
CA PHE A 87 0.27 5.28 -10.99
C PHE A 87 0.67 5.68 -12.42
N GLU A 88 0.32 6.90 -12.83
CA GLU A 88 0.51 7.38 -14.21
C GLU A 88 1.95 7.23 -14.70
N GLY A 89 2.92 7.52 -13.83
CA GLY A 89 4.35 7.45 -14.17
C GLY A 89 4.80 6.04 -14.56
N ASP A 90 4.10 5.02 -14.08
CA ASP A 90 4.40 3.62 -14.33
C ASP A 90 3.39 2.97 -15.27
N ASN A 91 2.36 3.68 -15.73
CA ASN A 91 1.23 3.10 -16.49
C ASN A 91 0.60 1.90 -15.75
N ILE A 92 0.34 2.06 -14.44
CA ILE A 92 -0.27 1.02 -13.61
C ILE A 92 -1.58 1.55 -13.02
N ASP A 93 -2.63 0.74 -13.11
CA ASP A 93 -3.85 0.93 -12.34
C ASP A 93 -4.07 -0.20 -11.35
N ILE A 94 -4.70 0.13 -10.22
CA ILE A 94 -5.31 -0.83 -9.31
C ILE A 94 -6.81 -0.74 -9.52
N VAL A 95 -7.43 -1.82 -9.97
CA VAL A 95 -8.83 -1.84 -10.42
C VAL A 95 -9.58 -2.97 -9.72
N ASN A 96 -10.75 -2.65 -9.15
CA ASN A 96 -11.69 -3.66 -8.68
C ASN A 96 -12.58 -4.12 -9.85
N PHE A 97 -12.75 -5.42 -9.99
CA PHE A 97 -13.61 -6.08 -10.95
C PHE A 97 -14.71 -6.85 -10.23
N GLU A 98 -15.91 -6.78 -10.77
CA GLU A 98 -17.11 -7.40 -10.20
C GLU A 98 -17.40 -8.77 -10.82
N ASN A 99 -16.78 -9.07 -11.96
CA ASN A 99 -16.91 -10.34 -12.68
C ASN A 99 -15.68 -10.62 -13.57
N ASP A 100 -15.47 -11.88 -13.93
CA ASP A 100 -14.35 -12.31 -14.78
C ASP A 100 -14.48 -11.86 -16.25
N GLN A 101 -15.69 -11.52 -16.70
CA GLN A 101 -15.92 -11.04 -18.07
C GLN A 101 -15.26 -9.67 -18.31
N ASP A 102 -15.34 -8.78 -17.32
CA ASP A 102 -14.69 -7.48 -17.36
C ASP A 102 -13.17 -7.65 -17.37
N ILE A 103 -12.63 -8.59 -16.60
CA ILE A 103 -11.21 -8.96 -16.61
C ILE A 103 -10.78 -9.42 -18.01
N ALA A 104 -11.54 -10.33 -18.63
CA ALA A 104 -11.25 -10.81 -19.97
C ALA A 104 -11.26 -9.67 -21.01
N SER A 105 -12.20 -8.72 -20.89
CA SER A 105 -12.28 -7.57 -21.79
C SER A 105 -11.04 -6.66 -21.73
N TYR A 106 -10.45 -6.50 -20.54
CA TYR A 106 -9.20 -5.75 -20.37
C TYR A 106 -8.04 -6.48 -21.06
N MET A 107 -7.95 -7.80 -20.93
CA MET A 107 -6.91 -8.60 -21.59
C MET A 107 -7.05 -8.59 -23.12
N GLU A 108 -8.28 -8.69 -23.63
CA GLU A 108 -8.57 -8.69 -25.08
C GLU A 108 -8.41 -7.32 -25.74
N SER A 109 -8.37 -6.22 -24.96
CA SER A 109 -8.22 -4.86 -25.48
C SER A 109 -6.94 -4.64 -26.29
N GLY A 110 -5.91 -5.45 -26.06
CA GLY A 110 -4.58 -5.27 -26.63
C GLY A 110 -3.77 -4.12 -26.01
N ASN A 111 -4.31 -3.41 -25.02
CA ASN A 111 -3.70 -2.26 -24.34
C ASN A 111 -2.89 -2.66 -23.09
N VAL A 112 -3.22 -3.80 -22.49
CA VAL A 112 -2.59 -4.34 -21.28
C VAL A 112 -1.30 -5.08 -21.63
N GLU A 113 -0.25 -4.86 -20.83
CA GLU A 113 1.03 -5.58 -20.89
C GLU A 113 1.04 -6.76 -19.93
N TYR A 114 0.61 -6.55 -18.68
CA TYR A 114 0.53 -7.60 -17.66
C TYR A 114 -0.62 -7.31 -16.68
N PHE A 115 -1.13 -8.38 -16.07
CA PHE A 115 -2.34 -8.39 -15.26
C PHE A 115 -2.18 -9.40 -14.11
N GLU A 116 -2.24 -8.94 -12.85
CA GLU A 116 -2.04 -9.76 -11.64
C GLU A 116 -3.17 -9.52 -10.64
N GLU A 117 -3.58 -10.56 -9.90
CA GLU A 117 -4.45 -10.35 -8.73
C GLU A 117 -3.65 -9.61 -7.65
N ASP A 118 -4.20 -8.55 -7.07
CA ASP A 118 -3.51 -7.81 -6.01
C ASP A 118 -3.48 -8.67 -4.73
N PRO A 119 -2.32 -9.21 -4.34
CA PRO A 119 -2.26 -10.20 -3.28
C PRO A 119 -2.38 -9.56 -1.89
N ILE A 120 -3.10 -10.23 -0.98
CA ILE A 120 -3.25 -9.74 0.39
C ILE A 120 -1.89 -9.74 1.11
N ARG A 121 -1.67 -8.72 1.94
CA ARG A 121 -0.49 -8.57 2.80
C ARG A 121 -0.94 -8.50 4.24
N TYR A 122 -0.09 -9.01 5.12
CA TYR A 122 -0.33 -9.05 6.55
C TYR A 122 0.85 -8.41 7.27
N ILE A 123 0.58 -7.88 8.46
CA ILE A 123 1.61 -7.40 9.36
C ILE A 123 2.46 -8.58 9.81
N TYR A 124 3.76 -8.38 9.88
CA TYR A 124 4.67 -9.35 10.47
C TYR A 124 4.79 -9.10 11.97
N GLU A 125 3.96 -9.76 12.78
CA GLU A 125 4.08 -9.72 14.22
C GLU A 125 4.52 -11.08 14.77
N VAL A 126 5.60 -11.07 15.55
CA VAL A 126 5.97 -12.19 16.40
C VAL A 126 5.37 -11.91 17.76
N GLU A 127 4.51 -12.81 18.27
CA GLU A 127 3.95 -12.68 19.62
C GLU A 127 5.05 -12.32 20.61
N SER A 128 5.02 -11.07 21.09
CA SER A 128 5.91 -10.66 22.16
C SER A 128 5.33 -11.20 23.47
N LYS A 129 6.21 -11.60 24.41
CA LYS A 129 5.75 -11.93 25.75
C LYS A 129 4.99 -10.72 26.31
N PRO A 130 3.78 -10.90 26.84
CA PRO A 130 3.04 -9.79 27.43
C PRO A 130 3.89 -9.13 28.50
N ILE A 131 4.09 -7.83 28.37
CA ILE A 131 4.76 -6.99 29.36
C ILE A 131 3.95 -7.12 30.65
N THR A 132 4.60 -7.53 31.73
CA THR A 132 3.93 -7.66 33.03
C THR A 132 3.89 -6.31 33.72
N GLN A 133 2.93 -6.09 34.62
CA GLN A 133 2.88 -4.92 35.51
C GLN A 133 4.24 -4.64 36.19
N ARG A 134 5.01 -5.71 36.47
CA ARG A 134 6.33 -5.64 37.10
C ARG A 134 7.39 -4.98 36.20
N ASP A 135 7.28 -5.17 34.89
CA ASP A 135 8.18 -4.56 33.91
C ASP A 135 7.89 -3.05 33.76
N LEU A 136 6.64 -2.63 34.01
CA LEU A 136 6.21 -1.23 33.99
C LEU A 136 6.54 -0.47 35.29
N GLU A 137 6.66 -1.18 36.41
CA GLU A 137 6.95 -0.60 37.73
C GLU A 137 8.46 -0.34 37.96
N GLU A 138 9.35 -0.89 37.14
CA GLU A 138 10.81 -0.73 37.28
C GLU A 138 11.45 0.35 36.39
N THR A 139 10.69 0.99 35.49
CA THR A 139 11.26 1.89 34.48
C THR A 139 11.02 3.36 34.83
N VAL A 140 11.83 3.89 35.75
CA VAL A 140 11.94 5.35 35.96
C VAL A 140 13.00 5.87 35.00
N GLY A 141 12.59 6.57 33.94
CA GLY A 141 13.51 7.08 32.91
C GLY A 141 13.35 6.37 31.57
N ASP A 142 14.27 6.64 30.63
CA ASP A 142 14.32 5.92 29.36
C ASP A 142 14.87 4.51 29.56
N VAL A 143 14.22 3.51 28.97
CA VAL A 143 14.75 2.15 28.84
C VAL A 143 15.51 2.05 27.52
N VAL A 144 16.65 1.35 27.52
CA VAL A 144 17.36 1.00 26.28
C VAL A 144 16.96 -0.41 25.87
N PRO A 145 16.12 -0.60 24.83
CA PRO A 145 15.80 -1.93 24.34
C PRO A 145 17.07 -2.68 23.95
N PHE A 146 17.12 -3.98 24.25
CA PHE A 146 18.31 -4.82 24.02
C PHE A 146 18.91 -4.65 22.62
N GLY A 147 18.06 -4.57 21.59
CA GLY A 147 18.48 -4.41 20.19
C GLY A 147 19.30 -3.15 19.91
N ILE A 148 19.03 -2.04 20.62
CA ILE A 148 19.73 -0.76 20.43
C ILE A 148 21.23 -0.89 20.74
N ASN A 149 21.57 -1.57 21.82
CA ASN A 149 22.96 -1.85 22.19
C ASN A 149 23.62 -2.85 21.23
N MET A 150 22.87 -3.85 20.78
CA MET A 150 23.39 -4.88 19.86
C MET A 150 23.84 -4.29 18.52
N VAL A 151 23.12 -3.27 18.02
CA VAL A 151 23.50 -2.55 16.80
C VAL A 151 24.44 -1.38 17.05
N ARG A 152 24.91 -1.19 18.30
CA ARG A 152 25.82 -0.12 18.72
C ARG A 152 25.32 1.28 18.38
N ALA A 153 24.00 1.49 18.39
CA ALA A 153 23.41 2.79 18.04
C ALA A 153 23.88 3.91 18.99
N LEU A 154 24.13 3.58 20.27
CA LEU A 154 24.57 4.56 21.27
C LEU A 154 26.01 5.07 21.06
N ASP A 155 26.82 4.36 20.28
CA ASP A 155 28.22 4.71 20.00
C ASP A 155 28.33 5.79 18.90
N VAL A 156 27.23 6.11 18.22
CA VAL A 156 27.17 7.06 17.11
C VAL A 156 26.37 8.30 17.52
N SER A 157 26.84 9.47 17.11
CA SER A 157 26.16 10.74 17.34
C SER A 157 24.97 10.93 16.41
N ASP A 158 23.87 11.48 16.94
CA ASP A 158 22.67 11.83 16.19
C ASP A 158 22.75 13.21 15.50
N GLU A 159 23.87 13.93 15.61
CA GLU A 159 24.02 15.33 15.18
C GLU A 159 23.66 15.59 13.70
N PHE A 160 23.86 14.62 12.80
CA PHE A 160 23.73 14.80 11.35
C PHE A 160 22.49 14.16 10.72
N VAL A 161 21.44 13.87 11.50
CA VAL A 161 20.24 13.20 10.98
C VAL A 161 19.17 14.14 10.42
N ARG A 162 19.23 15.45 10.72
CA ARG A 162 18.19 16.43 10.35
C ARG A 162 17.84 16.48 8.86
N ASN A 163 18.78 16.14 7.99
CA ASN A 163 18.58 16.11 6.54
C ASN A 163 18.28 14.71 5.98
N ARG A 164 18.06 13.73 6.85
CA ARG A 164 17.73 12.34 6.49
C ARG A 164 16.24 12.10 6.73
N LYS A 165 15.67 11.24 5.89
CA LYS A 165 14.28 10.80 5.96
C LYS A 165 14.23 9.27 5.93
N VAL A 166 13.39 8.71 6.79
CA VAL A 166 13.04 7.28 6.77
C VAL A 166 11.54 7.20 6.48
N CYS A 167 11.19 6.44 5.44
CA CYS A 167 9.81 6.14 5.11
C CYS A 167 9.41 4.84 5.78
N VAL A 168 8.30 4.84 6.50
CA VAL A 168 7.71 3.70 7.18
C VAL A 168 6.36 3.45 6.52
N ILE A 169 6.20 2.29 5.90
CA ILE A 169 4.94 1.85 5.27
C ILE A 169 4.35 0.81 6.22
N ASP A 170 3.35 1.21 7.00
CA ASP A 170 2.88 0.42 8.13
C ASP A 170 1.46 0.84 8.53
N THR A 171 0.99 0.48 9.74
CA THR A 171 -0.39 0.71 10.18
C THR A 171 -0.74 2.14 10.54
N GLY A 172 0.27 3.03 10.53
CA GLY A 172 0.14 4.43 10.88
C GLY A 172 1.16 4.85 11.94
N TYR A 173 0.89 6.00 12.54
CA TYR A 173 1.76 6.59 13.56
C TYR A 173 0.95 7.34 14.60
N ASP A 174 1.07 6.96 15.87
CA ASP A 174 0.45 7.70 16.96
C ASP A 174 1.19 9.02 17.22
N PHE A 175 0.71 10.09 16.60
CA PHE A 175 1.28 11.42 16.77
C PHE A 175 1.07 12.00 18.18
N ALA A 176 0.15 11.44 18.97
CA ALA A 176 -0.09 11.86 20.34
C ALA A 176 0.91 11.22 21.34
N HIS A 177 1.51 10.08 21.00
CA HIS A 177 2.44 9.33 21.87
C HIS A 177 3.57 10.21 22.40
N GLU A 178 3.80 10.29 23.72
CA GLU A 178 4.82 11.20 24.29
C GLU A 178 6.25 10.92 23.80
N ASP A 179 6.54 9.66 23.46
CA ASP A 179 7.88 9.17 23.18
C ASP A 179 8.26 9.23 21.70
N LEU A 180 7.33 9.62 20.84
CA LEU A 180 7.54 9.71 19.40
C LEU A 180 7.80 11.16 18.95
N PRO A 181 8.64 11.40 17.93
CA PRO A 181 8.91 12.75 17.43
C PRO A 181 7.64 13.49 16.96
N LYS A 182 7.53 14.79 17.28
CA LYS A 182 6.37 15.63 16.91
C LYS A 182 6.75 16.88 16.13
N ASN A 183 7.94 16.88 15.56
CA ASN A 183 8.51 18.04 14.87
C ASN A 183 7.96 18.17 13.43
N SER A 184 8.30 19.26 12.75
CA SER A 184 7.90 19.51 11.35
C SER A 184 8.52 18.56 10.32
N ASN A 185 9.51 17.75 10.71
CA ASN A 185 10.11 16.73 9.84
C ASN A 185 9.32 15.42 9.85
N VAL A 186 8.39 15.22 10.79
CA VAL A 186 7.43 14.13 10.77
C VAL A 186 6.26 14.48 9.87
N GLY A 187 5.86 13.53 9.03
CA GLY A 187 4.67 13.67 8.21
C GLY A 187 4.28 12.32 7.63
N GLY A 188 3.25 12.30 6.81
CA GLY A 188 2.85 11.08 6.13
C GLY A 188 1.71 11.32 5.18
N ASN A 189 1.28 10.23 4.57
CA ASN A 189 0.06 10.14 3.81
C ASN A 189 -0.64 8.84 4.16
N ASP A 190 -1.94 8.75 3.91
CA ASP A 190 -2.69 7.52 3.98
C ASP A 190 -3.50 7.40 2.69
N ASN A 191 -3.22 6.37 1.91
CA ASN A 191 -3.85 6.18 0.59
C ASN A 191 -5.25 5.55 0.68
N ARG A 192 -5.80 5.36 1.89
CA ARG A 192 -7.10 4.73 2.17
C ARG A 192 -8.13 5.74 2.67
N GLY A 193 -7.75 7.01 2.82
CA GLY A 193 -8.61 8.08 3.32
C GLY A 193 -8.67 8.17 4.85
N ASN A 194 -7.80 7.46 5.56
CA ASN A 194 -7.63 7.61 7.01
C ASN A 194 -6.62 8.72 7.33
N GLN A 195 -6.37 8.92 8.62
CA GLN A 195 -5.37 9.85 9.11
C GLN A 195 -4.05 9.09 9.35
N TRP A 196 -3.00 9.40 8.59
CA TRP A 196 -1.67 8.81 8.75
C TRP A 196 -1.12 8.95 10.18
N ASN A 197 -1.56 10.00 10.88
CA ASN A 197 -1.13 10.38 12.22
C ASN A 197 -2.00 9.79 13.34
N LEU A 198 -2.81 8.78 13.02
CA LEU A 198 -3.59 7.99 13.96
C LEU A 198 -3.34 6.50 13.66
N ASP A 199 -2.58 5.84 14.52
CA ASP A 199 -2.34 4.40 14.40
C ASP A 199 -3.46 3.62 15.11
N GLN A 200 -4.20 2.82 14.35
CA GLN A 200 -5.33 2.04 14.86
C GLN A 200 -4.95 0.62 15.30
N ASN A 201 -3.74 0.18 14.97
CA ASN A 201 -3.24 -1.16 15.30
C ASN A 201 -2.08 -1.10 16.32
N GLY A 202 -1.17 -0.13 16.17
CA GLY A 202 -0.01 0.08 17.04
C GLY A 202 1.31 -0.44 16.48
N HIS A 203 1.28 -1.32 15.46
CA HIS A 203 2.51 -1.88 14.87
C HIS A 203 3.38 -0.78 14.24
N GLY A 204 2.79 0.13 13.46
CA GLY A 204 3.53 1.24 12.84
C GLY A 204 4.17 2.18 13.85
N SER A 205 3.48 2.47 14.94
CA SER A 205 4.02 3.26 16.06
C SER A 205 5.17 2.55 16.77
N HIS A 206 5.08 1.22 16.94
CA HIS A 206 6.16 0.42 17.51
C HIS A 206 7.40 0.40 16.60
N VAL A 207 7.21 0.23 15.28
CA VAL A 207 8.27 0.33 14.27
C VAL A 207 8.91 1.72 14.32
N ALA A 208 8.11 2.77 14.34
CA ALA A 208 8.59 4.15 14.42
C ALA A 208 9.37 4.43 15.72
N GLY A 209 8.93 3.88 16.85
CA GLY A 209 9.63 3.98 18.13
C GLY A 209 10.99 3.28 18.11
N THR A 210 11.09 2.11 17.48
CA THR A 210 12.38 1.42 17.30
C THR A 210 13.38 2.29 16.51
N ILE A 211 12.90 3.02 15.51
CA ILE A 211 13.73 3.93 14.71
C ILE A 211 14.08 5.19 15.50
N ALA A 212 13.10 5.84 16.13
CA ALA A 212 13.20 7.24 16.50
C ALA A 212 12.59 7.64 17.86
N ALA A 213 12.30 6.70 18.78
CA ALA A 213 11.83 7.07 20.11
C ALA A 213 12.82 8.02 20.79
N VAL A 214 12.28 9.12 21.32
CA VAL A 214 13.05 10.30 21.72
C VAL A 214 13.55 10.11 23.14
N GLN A 215 14.85 10.28 23.37
CA GLN A 215 15.41 10.21 24.72
C GLN A 215 14.93 11.41 25.56
N ASN A 216 13.89 11.22 26.38
CA ASN A 216 13.19 12.28 27.09
C ASN A 216 12.92 11.97 28.58
N GLY A 217 13.49 10.88 29.08
CA GLY A 217 13.33 10.39 30.45
C GLY A 217 12.06 9.55 30.65
N ARG A 218 11.46 9.00 29.59
CA ARG A 218 10.26 8.14 29.63
C ARG A 218 10.34 7.10 28.53
N GLY A 219 9.58 6.02 28.67
CA GLY A 219 9.44 5.03 27.60
C GLY A 219 10.77 4.39 27.22
N VAL A 220 11.10 4.40 25.93
CA VAL A 220 12.27 3.74 25.35
C VAL A 220 13.09 4.71 24.51
N VAL A 221 14.33 4.34 24.20
CA VAL A 221 15.12 5.04 23.18
C VAL A 221 15.13 4.28 21.85
N GLY A 222 14.99 5.03 20.75
CA GLY A 222 15.17 4.50 19.40
C GLY A 222 16.64 4.42 19.00
N VAL A 223 16.87 4.00 17.75
CA VAL A 223 18.21 4.09 17.14
C VAL A 223 18.66 5.56 17.04
N ASN A 224 17.76 6.45 16.62
CA ASN A 224 17.97 7.90 16.61
C ASN A 224 17.14 8.57 17.70
N ARG A 225 17.76 9.31 18.61
CA ARG A 225 17.18 9.62 19.92
C ARG A 225 16.95 11.11 20.16
N ASN A 226 17.53 11.96 19.33
CA ASN A 226 17.36 13.41 19.44
C ASN A 226 16.01 13.91 18.89
N GLY A 227 15.23 13.02 18.26
CA GLY A 227 13.93 13.35 17.69
C GLY A 227 14.03 14.31 16.51
N GLU A 228 15.14 14.32 15.76
CA GLU A 228 15.36 15.25 14.64
C GLU A 228 15.32 14.57 13.27
N ILE A 229 15.42 13.24 13.22
CA ILE A 229 15.28 12.47 11.98
C ILE A 229 13.89 12.69 11.37
N GLY A 230 13.82 12.83 10.05
CA GLY A 230 12.54 12.91 9.36
C GLY A 230 11.89 11.54 9.27
N LEU A 231 10.69 11.40 9.81
CA LEU A 231 9.84 10.22 9.58
C LEU A 231 8.74 10.54 8.58
N LYS A 232 8.50 9.61 7.64
CA LYS A 232 7.44 9.69 6.63
C LYS A 232 6.58 8.42 6.67
N GLN A 233 5.33 8.56 7.10
CA GLN A 233 4.38 7.46 7.29
C GLN A 233 3.53 7.27 6.03
N TRP A 234 3.23 6.03 5.66
CA TRP A 234 2.52 5.66 4.43
C TRP A 234 1.66 4.41 4.60
#